data_AF-A0A090N704-F1
#
_entry.id   AF-A0A090N704-F1
#
_cell.length_a   1.000
_cell.length_b   1.000
_cell.length_c   1.000
_cell.angle_alpha   90.00
_cell.angle_beta   90.00
_cell.angle_gamma   90.00
#
_symmetry.space_group_name_H-M   'P 1'
#
loop_
_entity.id
_entity.type
_entity.pdbx_description
1 polymer ?
#
loop_
_entity_poly.entity_id
_entity_poly.type
_entity_poly.pdbx_seq_one_letter_code
_entity_poly.pdbx_strand_id
1 'polypeptide(L)'
;MLDSSVDLSTTPKIPEWKERYSVDSGRYGPKAGPSLRRDVHEPGEHHTGNGSVAASMAQPDKIDNDLYVREYDKCILCYKCVDACGTQWQNSFAIQIAGRGFDSQISTEFAVELPESACVFCGNCVEVCPTGALSFKSEYDMRAAGTWDEAQQTTTTTICTYCGVGCNVELHVQDNKIVKVTAPHDHEVNHGNLCIKGRFGFTHVQSRKEDGND
;
A
#
# COMPACT_ATOMS: atom_id res chain seq x y z
N MET A 1 1.27 -40.42 7.57
CA MET A 1 1.41 -40.94 6.19
C MET A 1 1.63 -39.72 5.31
N LEU A 2 2.84 -39.53 4.75
CA LEU A 2 3.13 -38.37 3.88
C LEU A 2 2.47 -38.57 2.52
N ASP A 3 1.39 -37.83 2.29
CA ASP A 3 0.64 -37.77 1.02
C ASP A 3 0.56 -36.35 0.43
N SER A 4 1.32 -35.43 1.03
CA SER A 4 1.49 -34.03 0.64
C SER A 4 2.87 -33.55 1.12
N SER A 5 3.20 -32.27 0.90
CA SER A 5 4.38 -31.58 1.46
C SER A 5 4.34 -31.41 2.99
N VAL A 6 3.34 -31.99 3.66
CA VAL A 6 3.09 -31.90 5.09
C VAL A 6 2.87 -33.30 5.68
N ASP A 7 3.29 -33.50 6.93
CA ASP A 7 3.02 -34.75 7.64
C ASP A 7 1.53 -34.84 8.02
N LEU A 8 0.86 -35.84 7.46
CA LEU A 8 -0.55 -36.14 7.71
C LEU A 8 -0.72 -37.32 8.68
N SER A 9 0.35 -37.76 9.36
CA SER A 9 0.33 -38.83 10.35
C SER A 9 -0.61 -38.54 11.53
N THR A 10 -0.81 -37.26 11.85
CA THR A 10 -1.63 -36.79 12.96
C THR A 10 -3.09 -36.55 12.59
N THR A 11 -3.51 -36.83 11.35
CA THR A 11 -4.87 -36.54 10.87
C THR A 11 -5.63 -37.86 10.59
N PRO A 12 -6.45 -38.35 11.53
CA PRO A 12 -7.01 -39.71 11.47
C PRO A 12 -7.96 -39.98 10.29
N LYS A 13 -8.60 -38.94 9.74
CA LYS A 13 -9.59 -39.05 8.64
C LYS A 13 -8.98 -39.13 7.24
N ILE A 14 -7.66 -39.00 7.12
CA ILE A 14 -6.98 -38.97 5.82
C ILE A 14 -7.21 -40.25 4.99
N PRO A 15 -7.17 -41.48 5.55
CA PRO A 15 -7.44 -42.69 4.79
C PRO A 15 -8.84 -42.68 4.13
N GLU A 16 -9.86 -42.26 4.89
CA GLU A 16 -11.25 -42.16 4.41
C GLU A 16 -11.37 -41.17 3.24
N TRP A 17 -10.75 -39.99 3.36
CA TRP A 17 -10.80 -38.99 2.30
C TRP A 17 -10.06 -39.42 1.05
N LYS A 18 -8.93 -40.12 1.18
CA LYS A 18 -8.21 -40.64 0.02
C LYS A 18 -9.03 -41.64 -0.77
N GLU A 19 -9.72 -42.54 -0.07
CA GLU A 19 -10.61 -43.50 -0.70
C GLU A 19 -11.79 -42.78 -1.37
N ARG A 20 -12.45 -41.86 -0.66
CA ARG A 20 -13.59 -41.11 -1.18
C ARG A 20 -13.28 -40.29 -2.43
N TYR A 21 -12.10 -39.69 -2.49
CA TYR A 21 -11.70 -38.82 -3.60
C TYR A 21 -10.74 -39.49 -4.59
N SER A 22 -10.55 -40.81 -4.48
CA SER A 22 -9.65 -41.59 -5.35
C SER A 22 -8.25 -40.98 -5.45
N VAL A 23 -7.70 -40.55 -4.32
CA VAL A 23 -6.38 -39.92 -4.25
C VAL A 23 -5.32 -41.00 -4.37
N ASP A 24 -4.58 -40.96 -5.49
CA ASP A 24 -3.37 -41.73 -5.69
C ASP A 24 -2.16 -40.79 -5.58
N SER A 25 -1.52 -40.79 -4.42
CA SER A 25 -0.30 -40.00 -4.19
C SER A 25 0.95 -40.61 -4.84
N GLY A 26 0.91 -41.91 -5.18
CA GLY A 26 1.99 -42.62 -5.85
C GLY A 26 2.13 -42.30 -7.35
N ARG A 27 1.07 -41.78 -7.99
CA ARG A 27 1.09 -41.41 -9.42
C ARG A 27 2.16 -40.39 -9.82
N TYR A 28 2.68 -39.63 -8.86
CA TYR A 28 3.65 -38.56 -9.08
C TYR A 28 5.11 -39.01 -8.89
N GLY A 29 5.35 -40.30 -8.66
CA GLY A 29 6.68 -40.86 -8.50
C GLY A 29 7.09 -41.05 -7.03
N PRO A 30 8.35 -41.46 -6.78
CA PRO A 30 8.83 -41.76 -5.45
C PRO A 30 8.89 -40.50 -4.58
N LYS A 31 8.73 -40.69 -3.26
CA LYS A 31 8.89 -39.59 -2.28
C LYS A 31 10.27 -38.96 -2.43
N ALA A 32 10.31 -37.64 -2.49
CA ALA A 32 11.57 -36.93 -2.46
C ALA A 32 12.25 -37.19 -1.11
N GLY A 33 13.53 -37.59 -1.14
CA GLY A 33 14.34 -37.76 0.05
C GLY A 33 14.75 -36.42 0.68
N PRO A 34 15.49 -36.47 1.80
CA PRO A 34 16.05 -35.30 2.43
C PRO A 34 16.88 -34.48 1.45
N SER A 35 16.69 -33.17 1.44
CA SER A 35 17.38 -32.22 0.57
C SER A 35 18.22 -31.27 1.41
N LEU A 36 19.53 -31.26 1.17
CA LEU A 36 20.46 -30.25 1.69
C LEU A 36 20.23 -28.84 1.12
N ARG A 37 19.13 -28.60 0.39
CA ARG A 37 18.67 -27.26 0.02
C ARG A 37 17.30 -26.90 0.61
N ARG A 38 16.46 -27.88 0.95
CA ARG A 38 15.14 -27.61 1.54
C ARG A 38 15.11 -27.83 3.05
N ASP A 39 15.83 -28.85 3.52
CA ASP A 39 15.65 -29.40 4.86
C ASP A 39 16.77 -29.01 5.83
N VAL A 40 17.75 -28.23 5.36
CA VAL A 40 18.82 -27.63 6.18
C VAL A 40 18.55 -26.19 6.56
N HIS A 41 17.65 -25.50 5.84
CA HIS A 41 17.38 -24.11 6.11
C HIS A 41 16.29 -23.96 7.19
N GLU A 42 16.60 -23.24 8.26
CA GLU A 42 15.61 -22.95 9.29
C GLU A 42 14.68 -21.80 8.85
N PRO A 43 13.40 -21.78 9.26
CA PRO A 43 12.53 -20.63 9.04
C PRO A 43 13.16 -19.35 9.58
N GLY A 44 13.44 -18.40 8.69
CA GLY A 44 14.13 -17.14 9.04
C GLY A 44 15.65 -17.17 8.86
N GLU A 45 16.24 -18.28 8.43
CA GLU A 45 17.65 -18.33 8.03
C GLU A 45 17.91 -17.39 6.84
N HIS A 46 18.87 -16.49 7.02
CA HIS A 46 19.30 -15.55 6.00
C HIS A 46 20.81 -15.31 6.15
N HIS A 47 21.47 -14.96 5.05
CA HIS A 47 22.86 -14.54 5.11
C HIS A 47 22.97 -13.29 5.99
N THR A 48 23.76 -13.37 7.05
CA THR A 48 24.11 -12.20 7.86
C THR A 48 24.96 -11.26 7.01
N GLY A 49 24.44 -10.07 6.72
CA GLY A 49 25.23 -9.02 6.09
C GLY A 49 26.47 -8.70 6.92
N ASN A 50 27.59 -8.42 6.27
CA ASN A 50 28.84 -8.01 6.92
C ASN A 50 28.82 -6.54 7.42
N GLY A 51 27.65 -5.89 7.38
CA GLY A 51 27.47 -4.48 7.76
C GLY A 51 28.11 -3.46 6.83
N SER A 52 28.73 -3.87 5.71
CA SER A 52 29.44 -2.95 4.81
C SER A 52 28.54 -2.29 3.76
N VAL A 53 27.32 -2.81 3.56
CA VAL A 53 26.33 -2.26 2.63
C VAL A 53 24.95 -2.44 3.26
N ALA A 54 24.19 -1.36 3.40
CA ALA A 54 22.75 -1.46 3.62
C ALA A 54 22.11 -1.81 2.27
N ALA A 55 21.50 -2.99 2.15
CA ALA A 55 20.66 -3.26 0.99
C ALA A 55 19.50 -2.26 1.02
N SER A 56 19.37 -1.44 -0.02
CA SER A 56 18.24 -0.54 -0.20
C SER A 56 17.39 -1.01 -1.37
N MET A 57 16.08 -0.85 -1.23
CA MET A 57 15.12 -1.01 -2.32
C MET A 57 15.00 0.31 -3.09
N ALA A 58 16.12 0.97 -3.37
CA ALA A 58 16.12 2.23 -4.11
C ALA A 58 15.59 1.96 -5.52
N GLN A 59 14.51 2.66 -5.86
CA GLN A 59 13.84 2.57 -7.15
C GLN A 59 13.47 3.98 -7.62
N PRO A 60 13.31 4.20 -8.94
CA PRO A 60 12.78 5.46 -9.44
C PRO A 60 11.40 5.75 -8.85
N ASP A 61 11.15 7.02 -8.56
CA ASP A 61 9.84 7.50 -8.11
C ASP A 61 8.78 7.17 -9.16
N LYS A 62 7.64 6.63 -8.72
CA LYS A 62 6.54 6.29 -9.62
C LYS A 62 5.49 7.40 -9.59
N ILE A 63 5.32 8.04 -10.75
CA ILE A 63 4.36 9.13 -10.99
C ILE A 63 3.41 8.68 -12.11
N ASP A 64 2.36 7.94 -11.76
CA ASP A 64 1.43 7.37 -12.75
C ASP A 64 0.24 8.28 -13.05
N ASN A 65 0.06 9.34 -12.25
CA ASN A 65 -1.06 10.27 -12.27
C ASN A 65 -0.71 11.55 -11.48
N ASP A 66 -1.62 12.53 -11.51
CA ASP A 66 -1.43 13.84 -10.87
C ASP A 66 -1.94 13.92 -9.41
N LEU A 67 -2.31 12.79 -8.79
CA LEU A 67 -2.90 12.75 -7.44
C LEU A 67 -1.84 12.49 -6.36
N TYR A 68 -1.02 11.45 -6.52
CA TYR A 68 -0.01 11.05 -5.53
C TYR A 68 1.17 10.30 -6.16
N VAL A 69 2.30 10.31 -5.45
CA VAL A 69 3.59 9.73 -5.87
C VAL A 69 3.95 8.56 -4.96
N ARG A 70 4.68 7.58 -5.51
CA ARG A 70 5.23 6.44 -4.76
C ARG A 70 6.77 6.49 -4.77
N GLU A 71 7.33 6.87 -3.62
CA GLU A 71 8.77 6.96 -3.31
C GLU A 71 9.16 5.78 -2.42
N TYR A 72 9.29 4.59 -3.01
CA TYR A 72 9.46 3.35 -2.24
C TYR A 72 10.82 3.19 -1.55
N ASP A 73 11.81 4.03 -1.89
CA ASP A 73 13.07 4.14 -1.16
C ASP A 73 12.85 4.62 0.29
N LYS A 74 11.77 5.36 0.56
CA LYS A 74 11.32 5.77 1.91
C LYS A 74 10.46 4.71 2.61
N CYS A 75 10.14 3.59 1.95
CA CYS A 75 9.23 2.60 2.51
C CYS A 75 9.92 1.76 3.58
N ILE A 76 9.29 1.67 4.76
CA ILE A 76 9.76 0.84 5.89
C ILE A 76 8.99 -0.48 6.01
N LEU A 77 8.23 -0.88 4.98
CA LEU A 77 7.40 -2.09 4.95
C LEU A 77 6.49 -2.27 6.19
N CYS A 78 5.92 -1.18 6.71
CA CYS A 78 5.02 -1.22 7.87
C CYS A 78 3.62 -1.79 7.59
N TYR A 79 3.30 -2.06 6.32
CA TYR A 79 2.04 -2.65 5.83
C TYR A 79 0.75 -1.85 6.05
N LYS A 80 0.80 -0.67 6.67
CA LYS A 80 -0.39 0.20 6.85
C LYS A 80 -1.13 0.48 5.54
N CYS A 81 -0.40 0.72 4.45
CA CYS A 81 -1.00 0.98 3.14
C CYS A 81 -1.71 -0.25 2.56
N VAL A 82 -1.20 -1.46 2.83
CA VAL A 82 -1.79 -2.73 2.42
C VAL A 82 -3.08 -2.97 3.19
N ASP A 83 -3.05 -2.77 4.50
CA ASP A 83 -4.23 -2.87 5.37
C ASP A 83 -5.33 -1.90 4.94
N ALA A 84 -4.97 -0.64 4.66
CA ALA A 84 -5.92 0.36 4.19
C ALA A 84 -6.50 0.07 2.81
N CYS A 85 -5.70 -0.48 1.88
CA CYS A 85 -6.18 -0.88 0.56
C CYS A 85 -7.04 -2.17 0.62
N GLY A 86 -6.76 -3.03 1.59
CA GLY A 86 -7.39 -4.32 1.79
C GLY A 86 -8.57 -4.27 2.76
N THR A 87 -8.60 -5.23 3.67
CA THR A 87 -9.78 -5.59 4.47
C THR A 87 -10.20 -4.55 5.50
N GLN A 88 -9.30 -3.67 5.94
CA GLN A 88 -9.63 -2.71 7.00
C GLN A 88 -10.52 -1.58 6.50
N TRP A 89 -10.29 -1.09 5.27
CA TRP A 89 -10.94 0.13 4.80
C TRP A 89 -11.51 0.00 3.39
N GLN A 90 -10.66 -0.16 2.36
CA GLN A 90 -11.11 0.02 0.98
C GLN A 90 -11.65 -1.26 0.31
N ASN A 91 -11.16 -2.44 0.69
CA ASN A 91 -11.43 -3.73 0.04
C ASN A 91 -11.17 -3.76 -1.48
N SER A 92 -10.20 -2.97 -1.97
CA SER A 92 -9.77 -2.99 -3.38
C SER A 92 -8.57 -3.90 -3.64
N PHE A 93 -7.69 -4.08 -2.65
CA PHE A 93 -6.50 -4.94 -2.74
C PHE A 93 -5.54 -4.59 -3.90
N ALA A 94 -5.58 -3.34 -4.35
CA ALA A 94 -4.77 -2.85 -5.48
C ALA A 94 -3.27 -2.77 -5.16
N ILE A 95 -2.89 -2.73 -3.88
CA ILE A 95 -1.49 -2.82 -3.45
C ILE A 95 -1.33 -3.92 -2.40
N GLN A 96 -0.24 -4.68 -2.55
CA GLN A 96 0.13 -5.82 -1.70
C GLN A 96 1.65 -5.95 -1.59
N ILE A 97 2.10 -6.89 -0.77
CA ILE A 97 3.52 -7.23 -0.67
C ILE A 97 3.89 -8.22 -1.78
N ALA A 98 4.92 -7.87 -2.57
CA ALA A 98 5.60 -8.78 -3.48
C ALA A 98 7.01 -9.08 -2.97
N GLY A 99 7.57 -10.22 -3.35
CA GLY A 99 8.92 -10.63 -2.94
C GLY A 99 9.00 -11.19 -1.52
N ARG A 100 10.22 -11.47 -1.05
CA ARG A 100 10.51 -12.02 0.30
C ARG A 100 11.84 -11.47 0.81
N GLY A 101 11.98 -11.40 2.13
CA GLY A 101 13.23 -10.98 2.77
C GLY A 101 13.58 -9.54 2.37
N PHE A 102 14.84 -9.31 2.00
CA PHE A 102 15.30 -7.99 1.55
C PHE A 102 14.73 -7.56 0.20
N ASP A 103 14.16 -8.48 -0.58
CA ASP A 103 13.51 -8.17 -1.87
C ASP A 103 12.01 -7.85 -1.71
N SER A 104 11.50 -7.78 -0.47
CA SER A 104 10.10 -7.44 -0.22
C SER A 104 9.79 -5.99 -0.56
N GLN A 105 8.70 -5.76 -1.29
CA GLN A 105 8.27 -4.42 -1.71
C GLN A 105 6.75 -4.32 -1.83
N ILE A 106 6.23 -3.09 -1.76
CA ILE A 106 4.84 -2.81 -2.08
C ILE A 106 4.68 -2.81 -3.60
N SER A 107 3.76 -3.62 -4.11
CA SER A 107 3.48 -3.77 -5.54
C SER A 107 1.98 -3.85 -5.79
N THR A 108 1.59 -3.50 -7.00
CA THR A 108 0.29 -3.80 -7.59
C THR A 108 0.27 -5.24 -8.12
N GLU A 109 -0.92 -5.72 -8.49
CA GLU A 109 -1.07 -6.97 -9.23
C GLU A 109 -0.26 -6.93 -10.53
N PHE A 110 0.46 -8.01 -10.83
CA PHE A 110 1.35 -8.11 -12.00
C PHE A 110 2.38 -6.97 -12.16
N ALA A 111 2.62 -6.16 -11.10
CA ALA A 111 3.50 -5.00 -11.12
C ALA A 111 3.15 -3.94 -12.20
N VAL A 112 1.87 -3.83 -12.58
CA VAL A 112 1.39 -2.79 -13.50
C VAL A 112 1.27 -1.42 -12.81
N GLU A 113 1.12 -0.34 -13.56
CA GLU A 113 0.91 0.97 -12.94
C GLU A 113 -0.49 1.11 -12.33
N LEU A 114 -0.67 2.04 -11.39
CA LEU A 114 -1.94 2.18 -10.67
C LEU A 114 -3.16 2.35 -11.59
N PRO A 115 -3.11 3.12 -12.71
CA PRO A 115 -4.24 3.22 -13.65
C PRO A 115 -4.63 1.90 -14.33
N GLU A 116 -3.70 0.94 -14.41
CA GLU A 116 -3.91 -0.38 -14.99
C GLU A 116 -4.26 -1.43 -13.94
N SER A 117 -4.33 -1.03 -12.67
CA SER A 117 -4.63 -1.89 -11.53
C SER A 117 -6.08 -1.75 -11.05
N ALA A 118 -6.47 -2.52 -10.02
CA ALA A 118 -7.72 -2.40 -9.30
C ALA A 118 -7.85 -1.12 -8.45
N CYS A 119 -6.89 -0.19 -8.51
CA CYS A 119 -6.89 1.03 -7.71
C CYS A 119 -8.05 1.96 -8.08
N VAL A 120 -8.82 2.35 -7.07
CA VAL A 120 -9.92 3.33 -7.20
C VAL A 120 -9.49 4.76 -6.82
N PHE A 121 -8.19 4.96 -6.59
CA PHE A 121 -7.58 6.26 -6.25
C PHE A 121 -8.19 6.94 -5.01
N CYS A 122 -8.63 6.17 -4.01
CA CYS A 122 -9.15 6.77 -2.75
C CYS A 122 -8.07 7.48 -1.93
N GLY A 123 -6.80 7.09 -2.09
CA GLY A 123 -5.65 7.68 -1.40
C GLY A 123 -5.60 7.42 0.12
N ASN A 124 -6.38 6.47 0.66
CA ASN A 124 -6.26 6.09 2.07
C ASN A 124 -4.89 5.45 2.37
N CYS A 125 -4.21 4.87 1.37
CA CYS A 125 -2.82 4.41 1.50
C CYS A 125 -1.82 5.55 1.72
N VAL A 126 -2.07 6.73 1.12
CA VAL A 126 -1.27 7.96 1.32
C VAL A 126 -1.48 8.50 2.73
N GLU A 127 -2.74 8.57 3.18
CA GLU A 127 -3.10 9.03 4.52
C GLU A 127 -2.36 8.30 5.63
N VAL A 128 -2.26 6.97 5.53
CA VAL A 128 -1.69 6.14 6.60
C VAL A 128 -0.18 5.95 6.48
N CYS A 129 0.46 6.48 5.42
CA CYS A 129 1.88 6.29 5.18
C CYS A 129 2.72 7.14 6.15
N PRO A 130 3.49 6.53 7.08
CA PRO A 130 4.18 7.30 8.11
C PRO A 130 5.48 7.95 7.63
N THR A 131 5.99 7.56 6.47
CA THR A 131 7.31 8.01 5.96
C THR A 131 7.24 8.91 4.74
N GLY A 132 6.03 9.11 4.19
CA GLY A 132 5.88 9.81 2.91
C GLY A 132 6.30 8.99 1.69
N ALA A 133 6.53 7.67 1.84
CA ALA A 133 6.74 6.78 0.69
C ALA A 133 5.53 6.73 -0.26
N LEU A 134 4.36 7.09 0.25
CA LEU A 134 3.18 7.44 -0.53
C LEU A 134 2.80 8.85 -0.08
N SER A 135 2.82 9.82 -0.98
CA SER A 135 2.63 11.25 -0.67
C SER A 135 1.81 11.95 -1.73
N PHE A 136 1.13 13.03 -1.38
CA PHE A 136 0.40 13.85 -2.35
C PHE A 136 1.36 14.38 -3.42
N LYS A 137 0.93 14.45 -4.68
CA LYS A 137 1.77 15.00 -5.77
C LYS A 137 2.20 16.44 -5.48
N SER A 138 1.29 17.24 -4.94
CA SER A 138 1.55 18.60 -4.47
C SER A 138 2.63 18.65 -3.38
N GLU A 139 2.55 17.77 -2.38
CA GLU A 139 3.55 17.69 -1.31
C GLU A 139 4.91 17.28 -1.86
N TYR A 140 4.95 16.25 -2.71
CA TYR A 140 6.16 15.81 -3.39
C TYR A 140 6.82 16.94 -4.18
N ASP A 141 6.06 17.65 -5.02
CA ASP A 141 6.57 18.75 -5.85
C ASP A 141 7.08 19.93 -5.02
N MET A 142 6.34 20.30 -3.96
CA MET A 142 6.74 21.39 -3.07
C MET A 142 7.98 21.03 -2.26
N ARG A 143 8.12 19.77 -1.82
CA ARG A 143 9.35 19.30 -1.15
C ARG A 143 10.54 19.33 -2.11
N ALA A 144 10.36 18.89 -3.36
CA ALA A 144 11.41 18.95 -4.38
C ALA A 144 11.81 20.41 -4.71
N ALA A 145 10.86 21.34 -4.69
CA ALA A 145 11.10 22.77 -4.90
C ALA A 145 11.64 23.49 -3.64
N GLY A 146 11.71 22.82 -2.48
CA GLY A 146 12.11 23.43 -1.21
C GLY A 146 11.09 24.45 -0.66
N THR A 147 9.84 24.39 -1.11
CA THR A 147 8.76 25.32 -0.72
C THR A 147 7.78 24.71 0.27
N TRP A 148 7.85 23.41 0.56
CA TRP A 148 7.00 22.77 1.55
C TRP A 148 7.38 23.18 2.98
N ASP A 149 6.47 23.86 3.68
CA ASP A 149 6.65 24.27 5.06
C ASP A 149 5.40 23.96 5.90
N GLU A 150 5.43 22.83 6.59
CA GLU A 150 4.34 22.40 7.49
C GLU A 150 4.07 23.40 8.62
N ALA A 151 5.07 24.15 9.08
CA ALA A 151 4.88 25.11 10.17
C ALA A 151 4.09 26.36 9.72
N GLN A 152 4.06 26.64 8.41
CA GLN A 152 3.27 27.73 7.83
C GLN A 152 1.88 27.29 7.38
N GLN A 153 1.58 25.99 7.42
CA GLN A 153 0.29 25.48 6.99
C GLN A 153 -0.80 25.78 8.03
N THR A 154 -1.96 26.18 7.54
CA THR A 154 -3.18 26.26 8.34
C THR A 154 -4.09 25.10 7.99
N THR A 155 -4.67 24.46 9.01
CA THR A 155 -5.62 23.36 8.83
C THR A 155 -7.02 23.86 9.18
N THR A 156 -7.96 23.73 8.24
CA THR A 156 -9.38 24.05 8.48
C THR A 156 -10.23 22.81 8.27
N THR A 157 -10.98 22.43 9.30
CA THR A 157 -11.97 21.35 9.21
C THR A 157 -13.27 21.88 8.63
N THR A 158 -13.82 21.19 7.64
CA THR A 158 -15.10 21.52 6.99
C THR A 158 -15.78 20.26 6.46
N ILE A 159 -16.95 20.42 5.84
CA ILE A 159 -17.74 19.33 5.27
C ILE A 159 -17.49 19.23 3.77
N CYS A 160 -17.21 18.02 3.31
CA CYS A 160 -17.09 17.69 1.89
C CYS A 160 -18.43 17.84 1.17
N THR A 161 -18.45 18.58 0.05
CA THR A 161 -19.68 18.93 -0.69
C THR A 161 -19.93 18.07 -1.93
N TYR A 162 -19.12 17.04 -2.19
CA TYR A 162 -19.22 16.24 -3.42
C TYR A 162 -20.41 15.29 -3.47
N CYS A 163 -20.94 14.85 -2.33
CA CYS A 163 -22.09 13.95 -2.25
C CYS A 163 -22.84 14.13 -0.92
N GLY A 164 -23.98 13.46 -0.77
CA GLY A 164 -24.82 13.55 0.42
C GLY A 164 -24.30 12.85 1.69
N VAL A 165 -23.11 12.24 1.65
CA VAL A 165 -22.52 11.59 2.84
C VAL A 165 -22.05 12.62 3.86
N GLY A 166 -21.53 13.77 3.40
CA GLY A 166 -21.09 14.85 4.29
C GLY A 166 -19.86 14.49 5.14
N CYS A 167 -18.86 13.82 4.55
CA CYS A 167 -17.60 13.53 5.25
C CYS A 167 -16.94 14.81 5.77
N ASN A 168 -16.35 14.77 6.97
CA ASN A 168 -15.44 15.84 7.40
C ASN A 168 -14.12 15.70 6.66
N VAL A 169 -13.60 16.85 6.23
CA VAL A 169 -12.30 17.01 5.60
C VAL A 169 -11.50 18.08 6.34
N GLU A 170 -10.19 17.91 6.36
CA GLU A 170 -9.21 18.87 6.85
C GLU A 170 -8.43 19.40 5.66
N LEU A 171 -8.64 20.67 5.34
CA LEU A 171 -7.94 21.35 4.27
C LEU A 171 -6.64 21.94 4.84
N HIS A 172 -5.49 21.46 4.34
CA HIS A 172 -4.18 22.01 4.67
C HIS A 172 -3.83 23.07 3.63
N VAL A 173 -3.62 24.31 4.09
CA VAL A 173 -3.44 25.47 3.23
C VAL A 173 -2.09 26.13 3.48
N GLN A 174 -1.32 26.32 2.41
CA GLN A 174 -0.06 27.08 2.38
C GLN A 174 -0.13 28.10 1.25
N ASP A 175 0.34 29.34 1.44
CA ASP A 175 0.37 30.37 0.39
C ASP A 175 -1.00 30.59 -0.30
N ASN A 176 -2.06 30.55 0.50
CA ASN A 176 -3.46 30.62 0.04
C ASN A 176 -3.82 29.54 -1.00
N LYS A 177 -3.11 28.40 -0.99
CA LYS A 177 -3.39 27.22 -1.77
C LYS A 177 -3.65 26.00 -0.90
N ILE A 178 -4.69 25.22 -1.20
CA ILE A 178 -4.90 23.90 -0.60
C ILE A 178 -3.83 22.97 -1.15
N VAL A 179 -2.93 22.51 -0.29
CA VAL A 179 -1.78 21.67 -0.67
C VAL A 179 -2.01 20.20 -0.35
N LYS A 180 -2.89 19.89 0.61
CA LYS A 180 -3.22 18.53 1.03
C LYS A 180 -4.61 18.50 1.66
N VAL A 181 -5.31 17.37 1.56
CA VAL A 181 -6.59 17.14 2.26
C VAL A 181 -6.55 15.83 3.03
N THR A 182 -6.78 15.91 4.34
CA THR A 182 -6.90 14.76 5.25
C THR A 182 -8.31 14.72 5.84
N ALA A 183 -8.56 13.82 6.78
CA ALA A 183 -9.79 13.83 7.55
C ALA A 183 -9.51 13.45 9.02
N PRO A 184 -10.31 13.95 9.97
CA PRO A 184 -10.18 13.56 11.37
C PRO A 184 -10.49 12.06 11.53
N HIS A 185 -9.60 11.35 12.21
CA HIS A 185 -9.72 9.90 12.43
C HIS A 185 -10.83 9.56 13.44
N ASP A 186 -11.19 10.50 14.31
CA ASP A 186 -12.19 10.38 15.38
C ASP A 186 -13.62 10.81 14.94
N HIS A 187 -13.80 11.23 13.69
CA HIS A 187 -15.10 11.68 13.19
C HIS A 187 -16.05 10.52 12.86
N GLU A 188 -17.31 10.63 13.28
CA GLU A 188 -18.33 9.56 13.21
C GLU A 188 -18.75 9.16 11.80
N VAL A 189 -18.64 10.07 10.82
CA VAL A 189 -19.15 9.82 9.47
C VAL A 189 -18.16 9.00 8.63
N ASN A 190 -16.87 9.32 8.73
CA ASN A 190 -15.87 8.81 7.79
C ASN A 190 -14.60 8.25 8.44
N HIS A 191 -14.38 8.42 9.74
CA HIS A 191 -13.26 7.82 10.47
C HIS A 191 -11.89 8.00 9.77
N GLY A 192 -11.57 9.21 9.30
CA GLY A 192 -10.33 9.50 8.56
C GLY A 192 -10.30 9.08 7.08
N ASN A 193 -11.30 8.32 6.62
CA ASN A 193 -11.35 7.84 5.24
C ASN A 193 -11.99 8.86 4.30
N LEU A 194 -11.49 8.91 3.07
CA LEU A 194 -12.04 9.74 2.02
C LEU A 194 -12.06 8.98 0.70
N CYS A 195 -13.03 9.29 -0.15
CA CYS A 195 -12.99 8.87 -1.54
C CYS A 195 -12.06 9.80 -2.36
N ILE A 196 -11.78 9.43 -3.61
CA ILE A 196 -10.97 10.24 -4.53
C ILE A 196 -11.40 11.71 -4.59
N LYS A 197 -12.71 11.98 -4.60
CA LYS A 197 -13.26 13.34 -4.67
C LYS A 197 -12.97 14.13 -3.39
N GLY A 198 -13.23 13.52 -2.22
CA GLY A 198 -12.95 14.15 -0.93
C GLY A 198 -11.46 14.35 -0.66
N ARG A 199 -10.59 13.50 -1.23
CA ARG A 199 -9.15 13.60 -0.98
C ARG A 199 -8.41 14.50 -1.98
N PHE A 200 -8.81 14.48 -3.25
CA PHE A 200 -8.05 15.14 -4.32
C PHE A 200 -8.88 16.13 -5.16
N GLY A 201 -10.20 16.22 -4.94
CA GLY A 201 -11.08 17.01 -5.80
C GLY A 201 -10.93 18.53 -5.68
N PHE A 202 -10.30 19.03 -4.62
CA PHE A 202 -10.36 20.46 -4.27
C PHE A 202 -9.53 21.39 -5.16
N THR A 203 -8.78 20.88 -6.14
CA THR A 203 -8.01 21.72 -7.07
C THR A 203 -8.89 22.71 -7.84
N HIS A 204 -10.16 22.37 -8.12
CA HIS A 204 -11.05 23.24 -8.89
C HIS A 204 -11.42 24.55 -8.18
N VAL A 205 -11.35 24.64 -6.84
CA VAL A 205 -11.62 25.91 -6.14
C VAL A 205 -10.44 26.88 -6.21
N GLN A 206 -9.32 26.41 -6.75
CA GLN A 206 -8.05 27.14 -6.81
C GLN A 206 -7.76 27.73 -8.18
N SER A 207 -8.62 27.48 -9.17
CA SER A 207 -8.54 28.10 -10.50
C SER A 207 -8.93 29.57 -10.42
N ARG A 208 -8.07 30.39 -9.81
CA ARG A 208 -8.14 31.84 -9.93
C ARG A 208 -7.48 32.23 -11.26
N LYS A 209 -8.05 33.22 -11.96
CA LYS A 209 -7.30 33.90 -13.01
C LYS A 209 -6.04 34.49 -12.34
N GLU A 210 -4.88 34.26 -12.92
CA GLU A 210 -3.70 35.02 -12.54
C GLU A 210 -3.96 36.47 -12.94
N ASP A 211 -3.93 37.38 -11.97
CA ASP A 211 -4.05 38.81 -12.22
C ASP A 211 -2.84 39.24 -13.07
N GLY A 212 -3.00 39.29 -14.41
CA GLY A 212 -1.90 39.69 -15.29
C GLY A 212 -1.99 39.35 -16.78
N ASN A 213 -3.02 38.64 -17.26
CA ASN A 213 -3.18 38.39 -18.70
C ASN A 213 -4.62 38.69 -19.13
N ASP A 214 -4.85 39.94 -19.54
CA ASP A 214 -5.97 40.38 -20.37
C ASP A 214 -5.62 40.24 -21.86
#